data_AF-A0A0G0DHX5-F1
#
_entry.id   AF-A0A0G0DHX5-F1
#
_cell.length_a   1.000
_cell.length_b   1.000
_cell.length_c   1.000
_cell.angle_alpha   90.00
_cell.angle_beta   90.00
_cell.angle_gamma   90.00
#
_symmetry.space_group_name_H-M   'P 1'
#
loop_
_entity.id
_entity.type
_entity.pdbx_description
1 polymer ?
#
loop_
_entity_poly.entity_id
_entity_poly.type
_entity_poly.pdbx_seq_one_letter_code
_entity_poly.pdbx_strand_id
1 'polypeptide(L)'
;MQFLEQQTDSLDITQYDQYLNSGGKLTETELHLALDILSNCCDIPPKRPETFQIKNIADSCNLNVSQSEVLTYCALRNKLPCEEEMNRNIDPRSKNCWCMTDQELVQQIFLLSDPTGEKYFVITEKFQRIFKN
;
A
#
# COMPACT_ATOMS: atom_id res chain seq x y z
N MET A 1 27.97 39.69 -20.01
CA MET A 1 27.42 38.32 -20.07
C MET A 1 27.73 37.64 -18.75
N GLN A 2 26.73 37.45 -17.90
CA GLN A 2 26.84 36.61 -16.70
C GLN A 2 25.71 35.59 -16.80
N PHE A 3 26.08 34.37 -17.17
CA PHE A 3 25.25 33.19 -16.93
C PHE A 3 25.46 32.85 -15.45
N LEU A 4 24.48 33.19 -14.61
CA LEU A 4 24.41 32.60 -13.27
C LEU A 4 23.53 31.36 -13.37
N GLU A 5 24.12 30.27 -12.91
CA GLU A 5 23.66 28.90 -12.96
C GLU A 5 22.23 28.74 -12.44
N GLN A 6 21.40 28.04 -13.20
CA GLN A 6 20.19 27.40 -12.67
C GLN A 6 20.64 26.33 -11.67
N GLN A 7 20.74 26.70 -10.39
CA GLN A 7 20.72 25.73 -9.30
C GLN A 7 19.28 25.22 -9.20
N THR A 8 19.00 24.12 -9.88
CA THR A 8 17.83 23.30 -9.62
C THR A 8 18.07 22.65 -8.26
N ASP A 9 17.38 23.14 -7.23
CA ASP A 9 17.16 22.44 -5.96
C ASP A 9 16.65 21.03 -6.29
N SER A 10 17.52 20.04 -6.29
CA SER A 10 17.12 18.64 -6.31
C SER A 10 16.55 18.33 -4.93
N LEU A 11 15.25 18.58 -4.77
CA LEU A 11 14.48 18.17 -3.61
C LEU A 11 14.78 16.70 -3.31
N ASP A 12 15.28 16.43 -2.11
CA ASP A 12 15.52 15.09 -1.57
C ASP A 12 14.14 14.47 -1.25
N ILE A 13 13.51 13.87 -2.26
CA ILE A 13 12.17 13.28 -2.13
C ILE A 13 12.32 11.99 -1.33
N THR A 14 11.70 11.95 -0.13
CA THR A 14 11.70 10.77 0.73
C THR A 14 11.04 9.58 0.02
N GLN A 15 11.42 8.35 0.37
CA GLN A 15 10.79 7.13 -0.16
C GLN A 15 9.27 7.13 0.05
N TYR A 16 8.81 7.71 1.17
CA TYR A 16 7.39 7.89 1.46
C TYR A 16 6.71 8.87 0.51
N ASP A 17 7.34 10.01 0.19
CA ASP A 17 6.79 10.95 -0.80
C ASP A 17 6.73 10.34 -2.21
N GLN A 18 7.73 9.54 -2.61
CA GLN A 18 7.69 8.80 -3.87
C GLN A 18 6.51 7.83 -3.91
N TYR A 19 6.26 7.12 -2.81
CA TYR A 19 5.12 6.22 -2.67
C TYR A 19 3.78 6.98 -2.75
N LEU A 20 3.63 8.11 -2.06
CA LEU A 20 2.41 8.91 -2.16
C LEU A 20 2.18 9.43 -3.58
N ASN A 21 3.25 9.85 -4.27
CA ASN A 21 3.20 10.35 -5.64
C ASN A 21 2.86 9.26 -6.68
N SER A 22 3.09 7.98 -6.37
CA SER A 22 2.68 6.85 -7.22
C SER A 22 1.23 6.41 -7.00
N GLY A 23 0.49 7.10 -6.12
CA GLY A 23 -0.89 6.77 -5.75
C GLY A 23 -1.01 5.95 -4.46
N GLY A 24 0.10 5.83 -3.72
CA GLY A 24 0.15 5.24 -2.39
C GLY A 24 -0.73 5.98 -1.40
N LYS A 25 -1.37 5.24 -0.49
CA LYS A 25 -2.28 5.78 0.52
C LYS A 25 -2.00 5.29 1.94
N LEU A 26 -1.15 4.29 2.16
CA LEU A 26 -0.82 3.85 3.51
C LEU A 26 -0.13 4.98 4.29
N THR A 27 -0.29 4.98 5.60
CA THR A 27 0.54 5.84 6.46
C THR A 27 2.00 5.41 6.39
N GLU A 28 2.94 6.30 6.72
CA GLU A 28 4.37 6.00 6.70
C GLU A 28 4.73 4.78 7.56
N THR A 29 4.12 4.64 8.74
CA THR A 29 4.34 3.50 9.62
C THR A 29 3.83 2.19 9.01
N GLU A 30 2.68 2.23 8.33
CA GLU A 30 2.12 1.06 7.63
C GLU A 30 2.92 0.69 6.39
N LEU A 31 3.44 1.68 5.65
CA LEU A 31 4.33 1.46 4.52
C LEU A 31 5.59 0.72 4.97
N HIS A 32 6.25 1.20 6.03
CA HIS A 32 7.44 0.55 6.56
C HIS A 32 7.15 -0.90 6.98
N LEU A 33 6.07 -1.13 7.72
CA LEU A 33 5.65 -2.48 8.10
C LEU A 33 5.43 -3.39 6.87
N ALA A 34 4.75 -2.88 5.84
CA ALA A 34 4.47 -3.64 4.63
C ALA A 34 5.75 -3.99 3.87
N LEU A 35 6.66 -3.02 3.70
CA LEU A 35 7.93 -3.23 3.03
C LEU A 35 8.81 -4.25 3.78
N ASP A 36 8.84 -4.18 5.11
CA ASP A 36 9.62 -5.09 5.93
C ASP A 36 9.15 -6.54 5.76
N ILE A 37 7.82 -6.77 5.76
CA ILE A 37 7.24 -8.11 5.55
C ILE A 37 7.47 -8.60 4.12
N LEU A 38 7.27 -7.74 3.12
CA LEU A 38 7.48 -8.07 1.71
C LEU A 38 8.94 -8.44 1.43
N SER A 39 9.89 -7.80 2.12
CA SER A 39 11.33 -8.04 1.96
C SER A 39 11.84 -9.26 2.71
N ASN A 40 11.26 -9.56 3.88
CA ASN A 40 11.78 -10.60 4.79
C ASN A 40 11.21 -12.01 4.57
N CYS A 41 10.37 -12.23 3.54
CA CYS A 41 9.81 -13.54 3.15
C CYS A 41 9.57 -14.49 4.34
N CYS A 42 8.58 -14.17 5.17
CA CYS A 42 8.23 -15.05 6.29
C CYS A 42 7.43 -16.27 5.82
N ASP A 43 7.96 -17.47 6.07
CA ASP A 43 7.29 -18.75 5.77
C ASP A 43 6.18 -19.10 6.77
N ILE A 44 5.96 -18.28 7.80
CA ILE A 44 4.99 -18.58 8.86
C ILE A 44 3.58 -18.36 8.30
N PRO A 45 2.71 -19.38 8.22
CA PRO A 45 1.36 -19.19 7.72
C PRO A 45 0.52 -18.39 8.73
N PRO A 46 -0.28 -17.42 8.27
CA PRO A 46 -1.16 -16.64 9.13
C PRO A 46 -2.24 -17.55 9.75
N LYS A 47 -2.44 -17.44 11.06
CA LYS A 47 -3.35 -18.30 11.85
C LYS A 47 -4.83 -17.89 11.81
N ARG A 48 -5.21 -16.86 11.05
CA ARG A 48 -6.52 -16.18 11.16
C ARG A 48 -7.35 -16.20 9.86
N PRO A 49 -8.70 -16.10 9.95
CA PRO A 49 -9.61 -16.15 8.80
C PRO A 49 -9.53 -14.93 7.87
N GLU A 50 -8.82 -13.86 8.25
CA GLU A 50 -8.65 -12.64 7.44
C GLU A 50 -7.86 -12.90 6.13
N THR A 51 -7.27 -14.08 5.97
CA THR A 51 -6.59 -14.51 4.73
C THR A 51 -7.54 -14.68 3.53
N PHE A 52 -8.85 -14.83 3.77
CA PHE A 52 -9.80 -15.12 2.69
C PHE A 52 -10.09 -13.89 1.83
N GLN A 53 -9.99 -12.68 2.38
CA GLN A 53 -10.39 -11.44 1.73
C GLN A 53 -9.44 -11.11 0.58
N ILE A 54 -8.13 -11.09 0.83
CA ILE A 54 -7.13 -10.86 -0.21
C ILE A 54 -7.18 -11.93 -1.31
N LYS A 55 -7.37 -13.20 -0.94
CA LYS A 55 -7.51 -14.31 -1.90
C LYS A 55 -8.76 -14.14 -2.76
N ASN A 56 -9.93 -13.92 -2.14
CA ASN A 56 -11.19 -13.74 -2.87
C ASN A 56 -11.14 -12.53 -3.82
N ILE A 57 -10.51 -11.43 -3.40
CA ILE A 57 -10.34 -10.24 -4.25
C ILE A 57 -9.44 -10.57 -5.44
N ALA A 58 -8.29 -11.19 -5.20
CA ALA A 58 -7.37 -11.58 -6.26
C ALA A 58 -7.98 -12.60 -7.22
N ASP A 59 -8.67 -13.62 -6.70
CA ASP A 59 -9.38 -14.64 -7.49
C ASP A 59 -10.45 -13.99 -8.38
N SER A 60 -11.18 -12.99 -7.88
CA SER A 60 -12.18 -12.24 -8.68
C SER A 60 -11.56 -11.43 -9.84
N CYS A 61 -10.26 -11.19 -9.76
CA CYS A 61 -9.42 -10.51 -10.74
C CYS A 61 -8.54 -11.49 -11.55
N ASN A 62 -8.62 -12.80 -11.32
CA ASN A 62 -7.71 -13.81 -11.86
C ASN A 62 -6.22 -13.51 -11.58
N LEU A 63 -5.92 -12.95 -10.42
CA LEU A 63 -4.56 -12.63 -9.98
C LEU A 63 -4.05 -13.67 -9.00
N ASN A 64 -2.75 -13.98 -9.09
CA ASN A 64 -2.08 -14.79 -8.08
C ASN A 64 -1.63 -13.93 -6.89
N VAL A 65 -1.77 -14.45 -5.68
CA VAL A 65 -1.30 -13.81 -4.45
C VAL A 65 -0.14 -14.60 -3.86
N SER A 66 0.97 -13.93 -3.58
CA SER A 66 2.11 -14.52 -2.90
C SER A 66 1.85 -14.68 -1.39
N GLN A 67 2.62 -15.54 -0.72
CA GLN A 67 2.52 -15.67 0.73
C GLN A 67 2.88 -14.37 1.47
N SER A 68 3.87 -13.62 0.97
CA SER A 68 4.26 -12.33 1.55
C SER A 68 3.13 -11.29 1.44
N GLU A 69 2.41 -11.25 0.32
CA GLU A 69 1.24 -10.37 0.15
C GLU A 69 0.12 -10.72 1.15
N VAL A 70 -0.16 -12.02 1.34
CA VAL A 70 -1.15 -12.47 2.33
C VAL A 70 -0.72 -12.08 3.75
N LEU A 71 0.56 -12.23 4.07
CA LEU A 71 1.09 -11.88 5.39
C LEU A 71 1.04 -10.38 5.65
N THR A 72 1.43 -9.57 4.67
CA THR A 72 1.32 -8.10 4.75
C THR A 72 -0.12 -7.68 5.01
N TYR A 73 -1.08 -8.26 4.28
CA TYR A 73 -2.51 -7.99 4.50
C TYR A 73 -2.93 -8.32 5.93
N CYS A 74 -2.56 -9.52 6.43
CA CYS A 74 -2.88 -9.95 7.78
C CYS A 74 -2.24 -9.03 8.84
N ALA A 75 -0.98 -8.65 8.66
CA ALA A 75 -0.28 -7.79 9.60
C ALA A 75 -0.93 -6.41 9.68
N LEU A 76 -1.27 -5.80 8.54
CA LEU A 76 -1.95 -4.51 8.49
C LEU A 76 -3.33 -4.57 9.15
N ARG A 77 -4.13 -5.61 8.87
CA ARG A 77 -5.45 -5.79 9.51
C ARG A 77 -5.39 -6.11 11.01
N ASN A 78 -4.29 -6.70 11.49
CA ASN A 78 -4.10 -7.00 12.92
C ASN A 78 -3.39 -5.88 13.69
N LYS A 79 -2.79 -4.90 13.00
CA LYS A 79 -2.18 -3.72 13.62
C LYS A 79 -3.29 -2.88 14.24
N LEU A 80 -3.33 -2.73 15.56
CA LEU A 80 -4.24 -1.78 16.18
C LEU A 80 -3.78 -0.35 15.83
N PRO A 81 -4.68 0.53 15.36
CA PRO A 81 -4.31 1.91 15.11
C PRO A 81 -4.00 2.58 16.46
N CYS A 82 -2.89 3.32 16.56
CA CYS A 82 -2.68 4.16 17.74
C CYS A 82 -3.64 5.36 17.70
N GLU A 83 -3.93 5.97 18.86
CA GLU A 83 -4.86 7.12 18.94
C GLU A 83 -4.46 8.27 18.00
N GLU A 84 -3.15 8.46 17.78
CA GLU A 84 -2.59 9.45 16.86
C GLU A 84 -2.93 9.14 15.39
N GLU A 85 -2.94 7.86 14.98
CA GLU A 85 -3.32 7.42 13.63
C GLU A 85 -4.84 7.45 13.41
N MET A 86 -5.62 7.30 14.49
CA MET A 86 -7.09 7.45 14.45
C MET A 86 -7.50 8.93 14.33
N ASN A 87 -6.70 9.84 14.88
CA ASN A 87 -6.89 11.28 14.79
C ASN A 87 -6.34 11.80 13.45
N ARG A 88 -7.08 11.51 12.36
CA ARG A 88 -6.99 12.12 11.02
C ARG A 88 -5.68 12.86 10.69
N ASN A 89 -4.86 12.20 9.87
CA ASN A 89 -4.07 12.81 8.80
C ASN A 89 -2.90 13.70 9.24
N ILE A 90 -1.70 13.12 9.29
CA ILE A 90 -0.47 13.91 9.13
C ILE A 90 -0.33 14.35 7.64
N ASP A 91 -0.79 13.53 6.68
CA ASP A 91 -0.85 13.87 5.25
C ASP A 91 -2.25 13.58 4.65
N PRO A 92 -2.88 14.53 3.94
CA PRO A 92 -4.22 14.36 3.35
C PRO A 92 -4.29 13.29 2.24
N ARG A 93 -3.15 12.86 1.69
CA ARG A 93 -3.04 11.78 0.69
C ARG A 93 -3.00 10.39 1.35
N SER A 94 -2.64 10.34 2.63
CA SER A 94 -2.55 9.10 3.41
C SER A 94 -3.86 8.77 4.14
N LYS A 95 -4.05 7.49 4.44
CA LYS A 95 -5.23 6.92 5.07
C LYS A 95 -4.81 5.69 5.86
N ASN A 96 -5.26 5.58 7.10
CA ASN A 96 -5.01 4.39 7.92
C ASN A 96 -5.71 3.15 7.31
N CYS A 97 -5.07 1.97 7.37
CA CYS A 97 -5.59 0.74 6.80
C CYS A 97 -6.96 0.30 7.36
N TRP A 98 -7.30 0.67 8.61
CA TRP A 98 -8.63 0.45 9.19
C TRP A 98 -9.72 1.29 8.55
N CYS A 99 -9.36 2.45 8.02
CA CYS A 99 -10.27 3.28 7.25
C CYS A 99 -10.41 2.78 5.80
N MET A 100 -9.52 1.89 5.35
CA MET A 100 -9.56 1.31 4.00
C MET A 100 -10.50 0.11 3.92
N THR A 101 -11.23 0.04 2.81
CA THR A 101 -11.87 -1.19 2.35
C THR A 101 -10.82 -2.26 2.04
N ASP A 102 -11.23 -3.53 1.99
CA ASP A 102 -10.30 -4.60 1.62
C ASP A 102 -9.74 -4.43 0.22
N GLN A 103 -10.54 -3.93 -0.72
CA GLN A 103 -10.11 -3.66 -2.09
C GLN A 103 -9.04 -2.57 -2.14
N GLU A 104 -9.21 -1.49 -1.37
CA GLU A 104 -8.18 -0.45 -1.22
C GLU A 104 -6.91 -1.02 -0.62
N LEU A 105 -7.01 -1.77 0.48
CA LEU A 105 -5.82 -2.32 1.14
C LEU A 105 -5.05 -3.29 0.24
N VAL A 106 -5.75 -4.18 -0.47
CA VAL A 106 -5.12 -5.13 -1.41
C VAL A 106 -4.49 -4.38 -2.59
N GLN A 107 -5.14 -3.34 -3.11
CA GLN A 107 -4.55 -2.46 -4.13
C GLN A 107 -3.22 -1.86 -3.65
N GLN A 108 -3.17 -1.35 -2.41
CA GLN A 108 -1.95 -0.78 -1.85
C GLN A 108 -0.84 -1.82 -1.68
N ILE A 109 -1.18 -3.04 -1.29
CA ILE A 109 -0.20 -4.14 -1.19
C ILE A 109 0.37 -4.46 -2.57
N PHE A 110 -0.48 -4.56 -3.59
CA PHE A 110 -0.04 -4.83 -4.96
C PHE A 110 0.78 -3.69 -5.57
N LEU A 111 0.51 -2.44 -5.20
CA LEU A 111 1.37 -1.31 -5.57
C LEU A 111 2.81 -1.49 -5.06
N LEU A 112 2.98 -2.12 -3.90
CA LEU A 112 4.28 -2.34 -3.27
C LEU A 112 4.97 -3.64 -3.70
N SER A 113 4.20 -4.70 -3.94
CA SER A 113 4.73 -6.05 -4.18
C SER A 113 4.95 -6.37 -5.66
N ASP A 114 4.25 -5.69 -6.56
CA ASP A 114 4.31 -5.95 -8.00
C ASP A 114 5.04 -4.80 -8.74
N PRO A 115 6.30 -4.99 -9.14
CA PRO A 115 7.08 -3.94 -9.82
C PRO A 115 6.54 -3.61 -11.21
N THR A 116 5.71 -4.47 -11.81
CA THR A 116 5.10 -4.20 -13.11
C THR A 116 3.88 -3.29 -13.02
N GLY A 117 3.27 -3.20 -11.83
CA GLY A 117 2.02 -2.47 -11.59
C GLY A 117 0.78 -3.12 -12.22
N GLU A 118 0.90 -4.30 -12.83
CA GLU A 118 -0.22 -4.99 -13.48
C GLU A 118 -1.32 -5.32 -12.48
N LYS A 119 -0.96 -5.89 -11.32
CA LYS A 119 -1.93 -6.23 -10.28
C LYS A 119 -2.67 -5.00 -9.75
N TYR A 120 -1.96 -3.89 -9.57
CA TYR A 120 -2.54 -2.61 -9.16
C TYR A 120 -3.56 -2.12 -10.18
N PHE A 121 -3.22 -2.14 -11.48
CA PHE A 121 -4.10 -1.71 -12.55
C PHE A 121 -5.36 -2.59 -12.66
N VAL A 122 -5.21 -3.91 -12.67
CA VAL A 122 -6.33 -4.86 -12.79
C VAL A 122 -7.33 -4.71 -11.65
N ILE A 123 -6.88 -4.55 -10.40
CA ILE A 123 -7.79 -4.28 -9.27
C ILE A 123 -8.49 -2.94 -9.44
N THR A 124 -7.75 -1.91 -9.85
CA THR A 124 -8.31 -0.55 -10.06
C THR A 124 -9.42 -0.57 -11.11
N GLU A 125 -9.24 -1.32 -12.20
CA GLU A 125 -10.24 -1.49 -13.24
C GLU A 125 -11.44 -2.35 -12.80
N LYS A 126 -11.21 -3.42 -12.05
CA LYS A 126 -12.28 -4.29 -11.56
C LYS A 126 -13.21 -3.55 -10.59
N PHE A 127 -12.65 -2.75 -9.69
CA PHE A 127 -13.37 -2.08 -8.61
C PHE A 127 -13.43 -0.56 -8.78
N GLN A 128 -13.57 -0.07 -10.01
CA GLN A 128 -13.60 1.37 -10.32
C GLN A 128 -14.54 2.20 -9.43
N ARG A 129 -15.68 1.65 -9.01
CA ARG A 129 -16.63 2.37 -8.13
C ARG A 129 -16.07 2.69 -6.74
N ILE A 130 -15.10 1.91 -6.27
CA ILE A 130 -14.43 2.12 -4.98
C ILE A 130 -13.36 3.22 -5.14
N PHE A 131 -12.69 3.27 -6.30
CA PHE A 131 -11.54 4.14 -6.53
C PHE A 131 -11.85 5.47 -7.22
N LYS A 132 -13.06 5.67 -7.78
CA LYS A 132 -13.48 6.88 -8.51
C LYS A 132 -14.09 7.99 -7.63
N ASN A 133 -13.88 7.97 -6.32
CA ASN A 133 -14.36 9.03 -5.41
C ASN A 133 -13.31 10.11 -5.20
#